data_AF-A0A1X9NMY7-F1
#
_entry.id   AF-A0A1X9NMY7-F1
#
_cell.length_a   1.000
_cell.length_b   1.000
_cell.length_c   1.000
_cell.angle_alpha   90.00
_cell.angle_beta   90.00
_cell.angle_gamma   90.00
#
_symmetry.space_group_name_H-M   'P 1'
#
loop_
_entity.id
_entity.type
_entity.pdbx_description
1 polymer ?
#
loop_
_entity_poly.entity_id
_entity_poly.type
_entity_poly.pdbx_seq_one_letter_code
_entity_poly.pdbx_strand_id
1 'polypeptide(L)'
;MPHWCLLLPRGWRNMKGRSLAEIAGFQWQSCNDAILNELEKISSKKWTTISHQELTSNTKATVTQLSNFIGNHIDEHFDEYISHELPLSSTTITAPKKDKWMRHKNEIEALLPGLQKTTDRINAL
;
A
#
# COMPACT_ATOMS: atom_id res chain seq x y z
N MET A 1 -9.00 -10.86 23.84
CA MET A 1 -7.83 -9.99 23.62
C MET A 1 -7.77 -9.68 22.14
N PRO A 2 -7.45 -8.45 21.69
CA PRO A 2 -7.20 -8.24 20.27
C PRO A 2 -6.06 -9.17 19.84
N HIS A 3 -6.30 -10.04 18.86
CA HIS A 3 -5.27 -10.90 18.31
C HIS A 3 -4.27 -10.04 17.53
N TRP A 4 -2.97 -10.32 17.69
CA TRP A 4 -1.95 -9.64 16.90
C TRP A 4 -2.11 -10.02 15.42
N CYS A 5 -2.35 -9.02 14.56
CA CYS A 5 -2.57 -9.21 13.13
C CYS A 5 -1.52 -8.48 12.25
N LEU A 6 -0.46 -7.95 12.86
CA LEU A 6 0.57 -7.19 12.15
C LEU A 6 1.73 -8.09 11.71
N LEU A 7 2.34 -7.77 10.57
CA LEU A 7 3.46 -8.56 10.03
C LEU A 7 4.63 -8.60 11.01
N LEU A 8 5.34 -9.72 11.06
CA LEU A 8 6.62 -9.86 11.78
C LEU A 8 7.75 -10.11 10.76
N PRO A 9 8.30 -9.05 10.12
CA PRO A 9 9.40 -9.21 9.18
C PRO A 9 10.64 -9.84 9.82
N ARG A 10 11.52 -10.39 9.00
CA ARG A 10 12.83 -10.89 9.47
C ARG A 10 13.54 -9.78 10.25
N GLY A 11 13.99 -10.08 11.47
CA GLY A 11 14.64 -9.09 12.35
C GLY A 11 13.71 -8.32 13.28
N TRP A 12 12.39 -8.60 13.28
CA TRP A 12 11.41 -7.89 14.13
C TRP A 12 11.78 -7.83 15.63
N ARG A 13 12.51 -8.82 16.16
CA ARG A 13 12.93 -8.85 17.57
C ARG A 13 13.83 -7.67 17.94
N ASN A 14 14.55 -7.10 16.97
CA ASN A 14 15.40 -5.91 17.17
C ASN A 14 14.57 -4.65 17.44
N MET A 15 13.26 -4.68 17.15
CA MET A 15 12.34 -3.58 17.41
C MET A 15 11.77 -3.58 18.83
N LYS A 16 12.14 -4.56 19.67
CA LYS A 16 11.72 -4.56 21.08
C LYS A 16 12.22 -3.29 21.77
N GLY A 17 11.30 -2.51 22.33
CA GLY A 17 11.61 -1.24 23.02
C GLY A 17 11.76 -0.04 22.09
N ARG A 18 11.57 -0.20 20.78
CA ARG A 18 11.52 0.91 19.82
C ARG A 18 10.17 1.63 19.85
N SER A 19 10.15 2.86 19.35
CA SER A 19 8.93 3.65 19.19
C SER A 19 7.98 3.02 18.16
N LEU A 20 6.70 3.38 18.21
CA LEU A 20 5.71 2.92 17.22
C LEU A 20 6.09 3.36 15.80
N ALA A 21 6.61 4.58 15.65
CA ALA A 21 7.08 5.10 14.36
C ALA A 21 8.23 4.26 13.82
N GLU A 22 9.25 3.94 14.62
CA GLU A 22 10.36 3.07 14.22
C GLU A 22 9.86 1.66 13.84
N ILE A 23 8.94 1.09 14.62
CA ILE A 23 8.33 -0.23 14.31
C ILE A 23 7.59 -0.18 12.97
N ALA A 24 6.76 0.84 12.76
CA ALA A 24 5.97 1.01 11.54
C ALA A 24 6.86 1.26 10.31
N GLY A 25 7.89 2.10 10.45
CA GLY A 25 8.88 2.34 9.40
C GLY A 25 9.66 1.08 9.04
N PHE A 26 10.12 0.33 10.05
CA PHE A 26 10.80 -0.97 9.85
C PHE A 26 9.89 -1.97 9.13
N GLN A 27 8.62 -2.09 9.55
CA GLN A 27 7.65 -2.98 8.91
C GLN A 27 7.41 -2.55 7.46
N TRP A 28 7.14 -1.27 7.21
CA TRP A 28 6.90 -0.73 5.88
C TRP A 28 8.09 -0.99 4.94
N GLN A 29 9.31 -0.67 5.39
CA GLN A 29 10.52 -0.89 4.59
C GLN A 29 10.74 -2.37 4.30
N SER A 30 10.68 -3.21 5.33
CA SER A 30 10.93 -4.65 5.19
C SER A 30 9.91 -5.34 4.27
N CYS A 31 8.64 -4.94 4.35
CA CYS A 31 7.60 -5.44 3.44
C CYS A 31 7.89 -5.07 1.99
N ASN A 32 8.09 -3.77 1.74
CA ASN A 32 8.25 -3.27 0.38
C ASN A 32 9.54 -3.78 -0.25
N ASP A 33 10.65 -3.80 0.49
CA ASP A 33 11.90 -4.39 -0.01
C ASP A 33 11.73 -5.87 -0.34
N ALA A 34 11.00 -6.65 0.48
CA ALA A 34 10.73 -8.04 0.17
C ALA A 34 9.89 -8.20 -1.11
N ILE A 35 8.84 -7.40 -1.28
CA ILE A 35 8.01 -7.40 -2.49
C ILE A 35 8.86 -7.04 -3.72
N LEU A 36 9.58 -5.92 -3.67
CA LEU A 36 10.44 -5.43 -4.75
C LEU A 36 11.48 -6.48 -5.16
N ASN A 37 12.16 -7.09 -4.20
CA ASN A 37 13.18 -8.11 -4.47
C ASN A 37 12.61 -9.36 -5.17
N GLU A 38 11.35 -9.72 -4.90
CA GLU A 38 10.71 -10.84 -5.60
C GLU A 38 10.13 -10.40 -6.96
N LEU A 39 9.59 -9.19 -7.08
CA LEU A 39 9.09 -8.65 -8.36
C LEU A 39 10.21 -8.55 -9.40
N GLU A 40 11.45 -8.21 -9.00
CA GLU A 40 12.62 -8.18 -9.88
C GLU A 40 12.92 -9.54 -10.54
N LYS A 41 12.47 -10.65 -9.94
CA LYS A 41 12.65 -12.01 -10.47
C LYS A 41 11.51 -12.43 -11.40
N ILE A 42 10.43 -11.65 -11.45
CA ILE A 42 9.23 -11.94 -12.22
C ILE A 42 9.21 -11.01 -13.44
N SER A 43 8.87 -11.55 -14.61
CA SER A 43 8.67 -10.71 -15.81
C SER A 43 7.65 -9.61 -15.51
N SER A 44 7.96 -8.37 -15.89
CA SER A 44 7.06 -7.21 -15.74
C SER A 44 5.71 -7.36 -16.45
N LYS A 45 5.57 -8.34 -17.35
CA LYS A 45 4.28 -8.69 -17.97
C LYS A 45 3.34 -9.45 -17.03
N LYS A 46 3.82 -9.91 -15.87
CA LYS A 46 3.07 -10.78 -14.94
C LYS A 46 2.68 -10.09 -13.63
N TRP A 47 3.05 -8.83 -13.47
CA TRP A 47 2.60 -8.01 -12.34
C TRP A 47 2.36 -6.57 -12.78
N THR A 48 1.57 -5.84 -12.00
CA THR A 48 1.36 -4.40 -12.14
C THR A 48 1.22 -3.78 -10.75
N THR A 49 1.39 -2.46 -10.65
CA THR A 49 1.22 -1.70 -9.42
C THR A 49 -0.01 -0.82 -9.54
N ILE A 50 -0.68 -0.59 -8.40
CA ILE A 50 -1.80 0.34 -8.30
C ILE A 50 -1.55 1.22 -7.09
N SER A 51 -1.57 2.53 -7.31
CA SER A 51 -1.58 3.50 -6.22
C SER A 51 -2.95 3.50 -5.55
N HIS A 52 -2.97 3.36 -4.22
CA HIS A 52 -4.20 3.54 -3.44
C HIS A 52 -4.81 4.93 -3.66
N GLN A 53 -3.98 5.96 -3.86
CA GLN A 53 -4.46 7.30 -4.15
C GLN A 53 -5.22 7.34 -5.48
N GLU A 54 -4.63 6.82 -6.56
CA GLU A 54 -5.30 6.75 -7.88
C GLU A 54 -6.58 5.92 -7.82
N LEU A 55 -6.55 4.76 -7.13
CA LEU A 55 -7.73 3.91 -6.98
C LEU A 55 -8.90 4.62 -6.29
N THR A 56 -8.62 5.56 -5.37
CA THR A 56 -9.67 6.27 -4.62
C THR A 56 -10.07 7.61 -5.25
N SER A 57 -9.18 8.28 -5.99
CA SER A 57 -9.50 9.53 -6.70
C SER A 57 -9.95 9.33 -8.14
N ASN A 58 -9.61 8.21 -8.76
CA ASN A 58 -9.88 7.90 -10.15
C ASN A 58 -10.19 6.40 -10.32
N THR A 59 -11.20 5.93 -9.57
CA THR A 59 -11.61 4.52 -9.47
C THR A 59 -11.81 3.88 -10.84
N LYS A 60 -12.67 4.46 -11.68
CA LYS A 60 -13.05 3.88 -12.97
C LYS A 60 -11.85 3.66 -13.88
N ALA A 61 -11.00 4.68 -14.05
CA ALA A 61 -9.81 4.58 -14.90
C ALA A 61 -8.83 3.52 -14.35
N THR A 62 -8.57 3.53 -13.04
CA THR A 62 -7.64 2.61 -12.39
C THR A 62 -8.11 1.15 -12.51
N VAL A 63 -9.39 0.89 -12.25
CA VAL A 63 -9.97 -0.47 -12.36
C VAL A 63 -10.03 -0.93 -13.82
N THR A 64 -10.28 -0.03 -14.77
CA THR A 64 -10.24 -0.35 -16.20
C THR A 64 -8.83 -0.76 -16.64
N GLN A 65 -7.80 -0.02 -16.21
CA GLN A 65 -6.41 -0.37 -16.47
C GLN A 65 -6.06 -1.75 -15.88
N LEU A 66 -6.46 -2.01 -14.63
CA LEU A 66 -6.25 -3.32 -14.01
C LEU A 66 -6.97 -4.44 -14.77
N SER A 67 -8.22 -4.22 -15.17
CA SER A 67 -9.03 -5.20 -15.90
C SER A 67 -8.40 -5.56 -17.24
N ASN A 68 -7.89 -4.56 -17.96
CA ASN A 68 -7.11 -4.76 -19.19
C ASN A 68 -5.83 -5.56 -18.93
N PHE A 69 -5.11 -5.28 -17.84
CA PHE A 69 -3.90 -6.00 -17.48
C PHE A 69 -4.16 -7.49 -17.18
N ILE A 70 -5.23 -7.80 -16.45
CA ILE A 70 -5.59 -9.20 -16.11
C ILE A 70 -6.34 -9.92 -17.25
N GLY A 71 -6.70 -9.21 -18.33
CA GLY A 71 -7.45 -9.77 -19.46
C GLY A 71 -8.93 -10.01 -19.19
N ASN A 72 -9.52 -9.29 -18.23
CA ASN A 72 -10.94 -9.39 -17.90
C ASN A 72 -11.75 -8.27 -18.56
N HIS A 73 -12.93 -8.63 -19.06
CA HIS A 73 -13.92 -7.68 -19.58
C HIS A 73 -14.73 -7.07 -18.44
N ILE A 74 -14.96 -5.75 -18.50
CA ILE A 74 -15.87 -5.03 -17.60
C ILE A 74 -17.25 -5.05 -18.24
N ASP A 75 -18.20 -5.76 -17.63
CA ASP A 75 -19.61 -5.71 -18.05
C ASP A 75 -20.30 -4.42 -17.57
N GLU A 76 -21.53 -4.20 -18.04
CA GLU A 76 -22.30 -2.99 -17.74
C GLU A 76 -22.53 -2.79 -16.23
N HIS A 77 -22.80 -3.88 -15.50
CA HIS A 77 -23.05 -3.82 -14.06
C HIS A 77 -21.77 -3.42 -13.29
N PHE A 78 -20.63 -3.98 -13.68
CA PHE A 78 -19.36 -3.62 -13.06
C PHE A 78 -18.91 -2.21 -13.44
N ASP A 79 -19.17 -1.76 -14.67
CA ASP A 79 -18.92 -0.38 -15.11
C ASP A 79 -19.73 0.64 -14.29
N GLU A 80 -21.02 0.35 -14.04
CA GLU A 80 -21.86 1.18 -13.18
C GLU A 80 -21.35 1.21 -11.73
N TYR A 81 -20.94 0.05 -11.20
CA TYR A 81 -20.41 -0.06 -9.84
C TYR A 81 -19.15 0.80 -9.63
N ILE A 82 -18.19 0.76 -10.56
CA ILE A 82 -16.93 1.52 -10.45
C ILE A 82 -17.06 2.99 -10.87
N SER A 83 -18.23 3.39 -11.38
CA SER A 83 -18.55 4.79 -11.68
C SER A 83 -18.91 5.61 -10.43
N HIS A 84 -19.02 4.95 -9.27
CA HIS A 84 -19.27 5.56 -7.97
C HIS A 84 -18.07 5.41 -7.03
N GLU A 85 -18.08 6.12 -5.89
CA GLU A 85 -17.07 5.91 -4.84
C GLU A 85 -17.14 4.48 -4.30
N LEU A 86 -15.98 3.84 -4.13
CA LEU A 86 -15.91 2.50 -3.56
C LEU A 86 -16.42 2.51 -2.11
N PRO A 87 -17.29 1.56 -1.72
CA PRO A 87 -17.77 1.49 -0.35
C PRO A 87 -16.61 1.16 0.60
N LEU A 88 -16.74 1.60 1.85
CA LEU A 88 -15.80 1.22 2.89
C LEU A 88 -15.87 -0.28 3.15
N SER A 89 -14.71 -0.90 3.38
CA SER A 89 -14.64 -2.29 3.84
C SER A 89 -15.35 -2.43 5.20
N SER A 90 -15.96 -3.59 5.45
CA SER A 90 -16.65 -3.93 6.70
C SER A 90 -15.75 -3.83 7.95
N THR A 91 -14.43 -3.86 7.77
CA THR A 91 -13.43 -3.70 8.84
C THR A 91 -12.89 -2.27 8.94
N THR A 92 -13.46 -1.30 8.23
CA THR A 92 -13.00 0.08 8.26
C THR A 92 -13.39 0.74 9.58
N ILE A 93 -12.40 0.92 10.47
CA ILE A 93 -12.63 1.58 11.77
C ILE A 93 -12.83 3.10 11.60
N THR A 94 -12.12 3.71 10.66
CA THR A 94 -12.26 5.13 10.31
C THR A 94 -12.11 5.29 8.81
N ALA A 95 -12.96 6.12 8.19
CA ALA A 95 -12.82 6.42 6.77
C ALA A 95 -11.38 6.91 6.44
N PRO A 96 -10.83 6.50 5.29
CA PRO A 96 -9.53 7.01 4.83
C PRO A 96 -9.62 8.52 4.64
N LYS A 97 -8.66 9.25 5.20
CA LYS A 97 -8.53 10.71 5.03
C LYS A 97 -7.10 11.02 4.64
N LYS A 98 -6.90 11.81 3.57
CA LYS A 98 -5.58 12.15 3.02
C LYS A 98 -4.64 12.72 4.08
N ASP A 99 -5.14 13.59 4.95
CA ASP A 99 -4.32 14.29 5.95
C ASP A 99 -4.23 13.56 7.29
N LYS A 100 -4.75 12.32 7.40
CA LYS A 100 -4.75 11.57 8.66
C LYS A 100 -3.34 11.35 9.21
N TRP A 101 -2.36 11.17 8.33
CA TRP A 101 -0.97 10.97 8.71
C TRP A 101 -0.33 12.21 9.33
N MET A 102 -0.87 13.42 9.08
CA MET A 102 -0.28 14.67 9.57
C MET A 102 -0.24 14.76 11.10
N ARG A 103 -1.09 14.00 11.80
CA ARG A 103 -1.02 13.86 13.27
C ARG A 103 0.32 13.29 13.74
N HIS A 104 0.98 12.47 12.92
CA HIS A 104 2.27 11.84 13.21
C HIS A 104 3.38 12.40 12.32
N LYS A 105 3.19 13.59 11.75
CA LYS A 105 4.08 14.19 10.74
C LYS A 105 5.55 14.18 11.19
N ASN A 106 5.86 14.74 12.36
CA ASN A 106 7.24 14.86 12.84
C ASN A 106 7.93 13.51 13.00
N GLU A 107 7.20 12.50 13.51
CA GLU A 107 7.73 11.14 13.70
C GLU A 107 8.00 10.46 12.35
N ILE A 108 7.10 10.66 11.36
CA ILE A 108 7.25 10.13 10.01
C ILE A 108 8.40 10.82 9.27
N GLU A 109 8.45 12.15 9.31
CA GLU A 109 9.47 12.96 8.63
C GLU A 109 10.88 12.62 9.12
N ALA A 110 11.05 12.36 10.41
CA ALA A 110 12.33 11.93 10.98
C ALA A 110 12.83 10.58 10.40
N LEU A 111 11.92 9.73 9.92
CA LEU A 111 12.24 8.42 9.35
C LEU A 111 12.47 8.46 7.83
N LEU A 112 11.93 9.45 7.13
CA LEU A 112 11.98 9.53 5.65
C LEU A 112 13.40 9.35 5.06
N PRO A 113 14.47 9.97 5.59
CA PRO A 113 15.81 9.77 5.06
C PRO A 113 16.26 8.31 5.06
N GLY A 114 15.88 7.54 6.09
CA GLY A 114 16.20 6.11 6.18
C GLY A 114 15.36 5.22 5.26
N LEU A 115 14.21 5.72 4.80
CA LEU A 115 13.28 5.02 3.91
C LEU A 115 13.52 5.33 2.41
N GLN A 116 14.31 6.37 2.12
CA GLN A 116 14.47 6.95 0.79
C GLN A 116 14.79 5.92 -0.29
N LYS A 117 15.77 5.03 -0.04
CA LYS A 117 16.18 4.00 -1.00
C LYS A 117 15.01 3.11 -1.44
N THR A 118 14.17 2.69 -0.50
CA THR A 118 13.01 1.84 -0.79
C THR A 118 11.93 2.64 -1.51
N THR A 119 11.69 3.88 -1.09
CA THR A 119 10.76 4.80 -1.77
C THR A 119 11.15 5.05 -3.23
N ASP A 120 12.43 5.28 -3.50
CA ASP A 120 12.93 5.50 -4.87
C ASP A 120 12.70 4.27 -5.76
N ARG A 121 12.90 3.07 -5.22
CA ARG A 121 12.61 1.82 -5.94
C ARG A 121 11.12 1.67 -6.25
N ILE A 122 10.24 2.01 -5.30
CA ILE A 122 8.78 1.97 -5.51
C ILE A 122 8.37 2.97 -6.60
N ASN A 123 8.92 4.19 -6.56
CA ASN A 123 8.61 5.24 -7.54
C ASN A 123 9.14 4.94 -8.95
N ALA A 124 10.06 3.98 -9.08
CA ALA A 124 10.61 3.53 -10.36
C ALA A 124 9.86 2.32 -10.96
N LEU A 125 8.85 1.77 -10.28
CA LEU A 125 7.96 0.73 -10.81
C LEU A 125 6.96 1.31 -11.81
#